data_AF-X1KNJ9-F1
#
_entry.id   AF-X1KNJ9-F1
#
_cell.length_a   1.000
_cell.length_b   1.000
_cell.length_c   1.000
_cell.angle_alpha   90.00
_cell.angle_beta   90.00
_cell.angle_gamma   90.00
#
_symmetry.space_group_name_H-M   'P 1'
#
loop_
_entity.id
_entity.type
_entity.pdbx_description
1 polymer ?
#
loop_
_entity_poly.entity_id
_entity_poly.type
_entity_poly.pdbx_seq_one_letter_code
_entity_poly.pdbx_strand_id
1 'polypeptide(L)'
;AYNIIQIGDLGFVLKDSHFNVFYYNLIQECVSYAVYIGENSHNNTLYLNTFFENNHLYDWQAEDFGLNNSWYNETTHLGNYWSDWSGTGSYSIGGSAGSVDLYPLLFPSITPRIDEFSMFLSLPLFLLLVAIAVPILKIKHKNK
;
A
#
# COMPACT_ATOMS: atom_id res chain seq x y z
N ALA A 1 -2.93 17.68 -1.23
CA ALA A 1 -1.57 17.13 -1.35
C ALA A 1 -1.56 15.79 -0.61
N TYR A 2 -0.93 14.76 -1.18
CA TYR A 2 -0.82 13.44 -0.55
C TYR A 2 0.67 13.15 -0.29
N ASN A 3 0.98 12.40 0.76
CA ASN A 3 2.33 11.92 0.96
C ASN A 3 2.44 10.51 0.37
N ILE A 4 3.55 10.27 -0.34
CA ILE A 4 3.97 8.93 -0.76
C ILE A 4 5.12 8.56 0.15
N ILE A 5 4.97 7.49 0.92
CA ILE A 5 6.09 6.87 1.63
C ILE A 5 6.34 5.52 0.98
N GLN A 6 7.55 5.37 0.45
CA GLN A 6 7.99 4.20 -0.28
C GLN A 6 9.33 3.75 0.30
N ILE A 7 9.42 2.47 0.67
CA ILE A 7 10.65 1.76 1.06
C ILE A 7 11.32 2.33 2.32
N GLY A 8 11.19 1.57 3.41
CA GLY A 8 11.77 1.83 4.73
C GLY A 8 11.42 0.69 5.70
N ASP A 9 12.03 0.68 6.88
CA ASP A 9 11.71 -0.34 7.90
C ASP A 9 10.26 -0.18 8.39
N LEU A 10 9.86 1.06 8.72
CA LEU A 10 8.49 1.46 9.06
C LEU A 10 8.03 2.62 8.16
N GLY A 11 6.75 2.66 7.80
CA GLY A 11 6.16 3.76 7.02
C GLY A 11 5.94 5.02 7.87
N PHE A 12 5.01 4.95 8.83
CA PHE A 12 4.71 6.00 9.81
C PHE A 12 4.78 5.48 11.24
N VAL A 13 5.31 6.30 12.14
CA VAL A 13 5.44 5.97 13.56
C VAL A 13 4.77 7.06 14.41
N LEU A 14 3.72 6.69 15.14
CA LEU A 14 3.01 7.57 16.07
C LEU A 14 3.37 7.15 17.51
N LYS A 15 4.40 7.78 18.09
CA LYS A 15 4.80 7.63 19.50
C LYS A 15 4.43 8.88 20.28
N ASP A 16 3.87 8.71 21.47
CA ASP A 16 3.41 9.81 22.34
C ASP A 16 2.59 10.86 21.57
N SER A 17 1.75 10.38 20.65
CA SER A 17 1.07 11.18 19.64
C SER A 17 -0.43 11.10 19.82
N HIS A 18 -1.08 12.27 19.83
CA HIS A 18 -2.49 12.37 20.18
C HIS A 18 -3.25 13.29 19.24
N PHE A 19 -4.54 12.98 19.01
CA PHE A 19 -5.46 13.85 18.26
C PHE A 19 -4.99 14.18 16.83
N ASN A 20 -4.19 13.31 16.22
CA ASN A 20 -3.76 13.48 14.84
C ASN A 20 -4.77 12.89 13.88
N VAL A 21 -4.82 13.45 12.67
CA VAL A 21 -5.62 12.93 11.57
C VAL A 21 -4.68 12.57 10.42
N PHE A 22 -4.61 11.28 10.10
CA PHE A 22 -3.76 10.74 9.05
C PHE A 22 -4.64 10.20 7.92
N TYR A 23 -4.70 10.93 6.82
CA TYR A 23 -5.61 10.58 5.73
C TYR A 23 -5.04 10.89 4.37
N TYR A 24 -5.46 10.11 3.37
CA TYR A 24 -5.09 10.32 1.97
C TYR A 24 -3.58 10.18 1.71
N ASN A 25 -2.97 9.10 2.23
CA ASN A 25 -1.57 8.75 1.99
C ASN A 25 -1.45 7.38 1.31
N LEU A 26 -0.39 7.21 0.51
CA LEU A 26 0.02 5.91 -0.03
C LEU A 26 1.27 5.46 0.73
N ILE A 27 1.18 4.30 1.37
CA ILE A 27 2.30 3.66 2.06
C ILE A 27 2.42 2.25 1.49
N GLN A 28 3.56 1.96 0.88
CA GLN A 28 3.78 0.70 0.21
C GLN A 28 5.19 0.16 0.39
N GLU A 29 5.30 -1.16 0.33
CA GLU A 29 6.59 -1.89 0.30
C GLU A 29 7.49 -1.56 1.50
N CYS A 30 6.91 -1.31 2.68
CA CYS A 30 7.65 -1.26 3.93
C CYS A 30 8.05 -2.67 4.39
N VAL A 31 9.28 -2.82 4.88
CA VAL A 31 9.82 -4.11 5.34
C VAL A 31 9.05 -4.63 6.55
N SER A 32 8.76 -3.75 7.50
CA SER A 32 7.85 -3.99 8.63
C SER A 32 6.53 -3.24 8.38
N TYR A 33 5.92 -2.69 9.42
CA TYR A 33 4.58 -2.10 9.36
C TYR A 33 4.52 -0.78 8.57
N ALA A 34 3.43 -0.61 7.82
CA ALA A 34 3.07 0.65 7.18
C ALA A 34 2.83 1.75 8.22
N VAL A 35 2.19 1.41 9.33
CA VAL A 35 1.94 2.30 10.47
C VAL A 35 2.17 1.53 11.77
N TYR A 36 2.90 2.16 12.69
CA TYR A 36 3.07 1.71 14.06
C TYR A 36 2.56 2.78 15.02
N ILE A 37 1.60 2.44 15.88
CA ILE A 37 1.09 3.30 16.95
C ILE A 37 1.55 2.76 18.31
N GLY A 38 2.29 3.57 19.06
CA GLY A 38 2.83 3.18 20.36
C GLY A 38 1.82 3.24 21.51
N GLU A 39 2.13 2.57 22.63
CA GLU A 39 1.25 2.41 23.79
C GLU A 39 0.67 3.70 24.36
N ASN A 40 1.44 4.78 24.34
CA ASN A 40 1.02 6.08 24.87
C ASN A 40 0.45 7.01 23.79
N SER A 41 0.07 6.51 22.63
CA SER A 41 -0.60 7.29 21.58
C SER A 41 -2.11 7.05 21.63
N HIS A 42 -2.91 8.12 21.53
CA HIS A 42 -4.36 7.98 21.66
C HIS A 42 -5.18 9.00 20.86
N ASN A 43 -6.42 8.64 20.54
CA ASN A 43 -7.37 9.49 19.82
C ASN A 43 -6.85 9.96 18.45
N ASN A 44 -6.05 9.15 17.75
CA ASN A 44 -5.66 9.44 16.36
C ASN A 44 -6.69 8.83 15.41
N THR A 45 -6.91 9.46 14.25
CA THR A 45 -7.86 8.98 13.22
C THR A 45 -7.14 8.74 11.91
N LEU A 46 -7.23 7.51 11.39
CA LEU A 46 -6.59 7.06 10.16
C LEU A 46 -7.65 6.56 9.17
N TYR A 47 -7.83 7.25 8.04
CA TYR A 47 -8.84 6.87 7.03
C TYR A 47 -8.44 7.33 5.63
N LEU A 48 -9.02 6.73 4.59
CA LEU A 48 -8.70 7.00 3.18
C LEU A 48 -7.21 6.87 2.83
N ASN A 49 -6.45 6.05 3.56
CA ASN A 49 -5.08 5.70 3.18
C ASN A 49 -5.09 4.46 2.28
N THR A 50 -4.01 4.27 1.54
CA THR A 50 -3.74 3.07 0.76
C THR A 50 -2.51 2.39 1.33
N PHE A 51 -2.72 1.23 1.95
CA PHE A 51 -1.67 0.33 2.44
C PHE A 51 -1.50 -0.81 1.45
N PHE A 52 -0.33 -0.87 0.83
CA PHE A 52 -0.06 -1.82 -0.26
C PHE A 52 1.24 -2.59 -0.03
N GLU A 53 1.13 -3.91 0.13
CA GLU A 53 2.28 -4.81 0.21
C GLU A 53 3.30 -4.38 1.28
N ASN A 54 2.83 -4.11 2.51
CA ASN A 54 3.69 -3.84 3.65
C ASN A 54 3.75 -5.04 4.59
N ASN A 55 4.85 -5.16 5.35
CA ASN A 55 5.02 -6.17 6.39
C ASN A 55 4.78 -7.62 5.93
N HIS A 56 5.53 -8.08 4.94
CA HIS A 56 5.39 -9.44 4.38
C HIS A 56 5.69 -10.60 5.36
N LEU A 57 6.08 -10.29 6.61
CA LEU A 57 6.42 -11.28 7.62
C LEU A 57 5.24 -11.69 8.50
N TYR A 58 4.15 -10.91 8.54
CA TYR A 58 2.98 -11.16 9.39
C TYR A 58 1.67 -10.87 8.63
N ASP A 59 0.54 -11.25 9.24
CA ASP A 59 -0.80 -11.15 8.62
C ASP A 59 -1.41 -9.73 8.63
N TRP A 60 -0.66 -8.71 9.08
CA TRP A 60 -1.18 -7.34 9.22
C TRP A 60 -0.19 -6.32 8.67
N GLN A 61 -0.69 -5.33 7.94
CA GLN A 61 0.14 -4.24 7.43
C GLN A 61 0.39 -3.12 8.45
N ALA A 62 -0.34 -3.09 9.56
CA ALA A 62 -0.22 -2.06 10.59
C ALA A 62 -0.34 -2.62 12.00
N GLU A 63 0.20 -1.89 12.97
CA GLU A 63 0.21 -2.28 14.37
C GLU A 63 -0.22 -1.11 15.28
N ASP A 64 -1.12 -1.39 16.23
CA ASP A 64 -1.68 -0.44 17.16
C ASP A 64 -1.62 -0.98 18.59
N PHE A 65 -0.77 -0.35 19.40
CA PHE A 65 -0.70 -0.56 20.84
C PHE A 65 -1.36 0.57 21.64
N GLY A 66 -1.85 1.60 20.96
CA GLY A 66 -2.38 2.80 21.59
C GLY A 66 -3.80 2.60 22.12
N LEU A 67 -4.46 3.71 22.42
CA LEU A 67 -5.80 3.70 23.03
C LEU A 67 -6.76 4.63 22.29
N ASN A 68 -7.98 4.16 22.00
CA ASN A 68 -9.01 4.94 21.29
C ASN A 68 -8.53 5.55 19.95
N ASN A 69 -7.65 4.86 19.22
CA ASN A 69 -7.36 5.24 17.83
C ASN A 69 -8.45 4.68 16.92
N SER A 70 -8.84 5.44 15.90
CA SER A 70 -9.81 5.00 14.91
C SER A 70 -9.13 4.77 13.57
N TRP A 71 -9.41 3.63 12.96
CA TRP A 71 -8.89 3.22 11.64
C TRP A 71 -9.93 3.44 10.53
N TYR A 72 -10.94 4.25 10.81
CA TYR A 72 -11.94 4.68 9.86
C TYR A 72 -12.52 6.03 10.31
N ASN A 73 -13.24 6.70 9.43
CA ASN A 73 -14.02 7.87 9.79
C ASN A 73 -15.42 7.45 10.22
N GLU A 74 -15.78 7.69 11.48
CA GLU A 74 -17.08 7.31 12.05
C GLU A 74 -18.26 8.04 11.39
N THR A 75 -18.05 9.25 10.86
CA THR A 75 -19.13 10.04 10.25
C THR A 75 -19.42 9.59 8.83
N THR A 76 -18.37 9.35 8.03
CA THR A 76 -18.51 8.97 6.63
C THR A 76 -18.57 7.46 6.41
N HIS A 77 -18.23 6.66 7.43
CA HIS A 77 -18.09 5.21 7.34
C HIS A 77 -17.10 4.79 6.23
N LEU A 78 -15.97 5.50 6.16
CA LEU A 78 -14.89 5.21 5.21
C LEU A 78 -13.62 4.86 5.98
N GLY A 79 -13.07 3.69 5.70
CA GLY A 79 -11.81 3.19 6.23
C GLY A 79 -10.64 3.43 5.29
N ASN A 80 -9.71 2.50 5.30
CA ASN A 80 -8.50 2.47 4.49
C ASN A 80 -8.57 1.32 3.47
N TYR A 81 -7.74 1.41 2.43
CA TYR A 81 -7.50 0.29 1.54
C TYR A 81 -6.33 -0.54 2.06
N TRP A 82 -6.49 -1.86 2.01
CA TRP A 82 -5.50 -2.84 2.44
C TRP A 82 -5.34 -3.88 1.32
N SER A 83 -4.15 -3.99 0.73
CA SER A 83 -3.91 -4.88 -0.42
C SER A 83 -4.11 -6.37 -0.13
N ASP A 84 -3.98 -6.78 1.12
CA ASP A 84 -4.11 -8.14 1.64
C ASP A 84 -5.52 -8.44 2.17
N TRP A 85 -6.42 -7.46 2.21
CA TRP A 85 -7.80 -7.67 2.66
C TRP A 85 -8.59 -8.46 1.62
N SER A 86 -9.34 -9.46 2.09
CA SER A 86 -10.12 -10.39 1.25
C SER A 86 -11.32 -9.75 0.53
N GLY A 87 -11.62 -8.47 0.81
CA GLY A 87 -12.79 -7.77 0.29
C GLY A 87 -14.08 -8.02 1.07
N THR A 88 -14.02 -8.71 2.22
CA THR A 88 -15.20 -8.97 3.06
C THR A 88 -14.91 -8.75 4.55
N GLY A 89 -15.90 -8.22 5.29
CA GLY A 89 -15.79 -7.98 6.73
C GLY A 89 -14.92 -6.77 7.09
N SER A 90 -14.50 -6.70 8.36
CA SER A 90 -13.51 -5.72 8.83
C SER A 90 -12.08 -6.18 8.52
N TYR A 91 -11.13 -5.25 8.53
CA TYR A 91 -9.71 -5.58 8.52
C TYR A 91 -9.14 -5.43 9.93
N SER A 92 -8.49 -6.48 10.44
CA SER A 92 -7.89 -6.46 11.77
C SER A 92 -6.54 -5.74 11.76
N ILE A 93 -6.30 -4.92 12.77
CA ILE A 93 -5.01 -4.25 12.96
C ILE A 93 -4.22 -5.06 14.00
N GLY A 94 -2.92 -5.26 13.75
CA GLY A 94 -2.04 -5.92 14.70
C GLY A 94 -1.88 -5.12 16.00
N GLY A 95 -1.27 -5.74 17.01
CA GLY A 95 -1.01 -5.10 18.30
C GLY A 95 -2.05 -5.40 19.39
N SER A 96 -1.84 -4.86 20.59
CA SER A 96 -2.65 -5.20 21.77
C SER A 96 -3.92 -4.36 21.93
N ALA A 97 -4.10 -3.30 21.12
CA ALA A 97 -5.27 -2.43 21.22
C ALA A 97 -6.57 -3.13 20.77
N GLY A 98 -6.47 -4.22 20.00
CA GLY A 98 -7.63 -4.89 19.40
C GLY A 98 -8.34 -4.03 18.35
N SER A 99 -7.59 -3.11 17.73
CA SER A 99 -8.10 -2.16 16.73
C SER A 99 -8.52 -2.87 15.45
N VAL A 100 -9.55 -2.32 14.80
CA VAL A 100 -10.06 -2.81 13.51
C VAL A 100 -10.43 -1.64 12.62
N ASP A 101 -10.24 -1.82 11.31
CA ASP A 101 -10.89 -1.00 10.30
C ASP A 101 -12.24 -1.64 9.95
N LEU A 102 -13.34 -0.98 10.38
CA LEU A 102 -14.70 -1.48 10.16
C LEU A 102 -15.21 -1.25 8.73
N TYR A 103 -14.60 -0.32 7.98
CA TYR A 103 -15.05 0.04 6.65
C TYR A 103 -13.93 0.01 5.61
N PRO A 104 -13.23 -1.13 5.43
CA PRO A 104 -12.14 -1.21 4.46
C PRO A 104 -12.63 -0.87 3.05
N LEU A 105 -11.79 -0.19 2.28
CA LEU A 105 -12.12 0.22 0.92
C LEU A 105 -11.83 -0.92 -0.06
N LEU A 106 -12.78 -1.16 -0.98
CA LEU A 106 -12.60 -2.12 -2.08
C LEU A 106 -11.54 -1.68 -3.10
N PHE A 107 -11.31 -0.38 -3.20
CA PHE A 107 -10.38 0.21 -4.15
C PHE A 107 -9.46 1.21 -3.45
N PRO A 108 -8.21 1.34 -3.91
CA PRO A 108 -7.27 2.26 -3.29
C PRO A 108 -7.69 3.72 -3.50
N SER A 109 -7.54 4.54 -2.44
CA SER A 109 -7.74 6.00 -2.52
C SER A 109 -6.66 6.68 -3.36
N ILE A 110 -5.45 6.11 -3.38
CA ILE A 110 -4.33 6.54 -4.22
C ILE A 110 -3.78 5.29 -4.93
N THR A 111 -3.67 5.33 -6.25
CA THR A 111 -3.16 4.20 -7.04
C THR A 111 -1.74 3.83 -6.61
N PRO A 112 -1.47 2.60 -6.15
CA PRO A 112 -0.14 2.12 -5.84
C PRO A 112 0.78 2.17 -7.06
N ARG A 113 2.07 2.40 -6.82
CA ARG A 113 3.08 2.34 -7.88
C ARG A 113 3.59 0.91 -7.97
N ILE A 114 3.22 0.20 -9.03
CA ILE A 114 3.79 -1.11 -9.35
C ILE A 114 5.08 -0.93 -10.16
N ASP A 115 6.23 -1.15 -9.52
CA ASP A 115 7.54 -1.00 -10.16
C ASP A 115 7.88 -2.17 -11.13
N GLU A 116 6.97 -3.12 -11.34
CA GLU A 116 7.09 -4.18 -12.35
C GLU A 116 7.30 -3.66 -13.79
N PHE A 117 6.92 -2.40 -14.02
CA PHE A 117 7.17 -1.66 -15.27
C PHE A 117 8.29 -0.62 -15.19
N SER A 118 9.08 -0.61 -14.13
CA SER A 118 10.23 0.30 -13.95
C SER A 118 11.40 -0.09 -14.87
N MET A 119 11.20 0.16 -16.17
CA MET A 119 12.18 0.40 -17.25
C MET A 119 13.27 -0.64 -17.61
N PHE A 120 13.62 -1.60 -16.76
CA PHE A 120 14.81 -2.45 -17.03
C PHE A 120 14.54 -3.69 -17.88
N LEU A 121 13.30 -4.18 -17.97
CA LEU A 121 12.95 -5.36 -18.78
C LEU A 121 12.25 -5.02 -20.11
N SER A 122 11.57 -3.88 -20.19
CA SER A 122 10.80 -3.51 -21.38
C SER A 122 11.69 -3.12 -22.57
N LEU A 123 12.79 -2.40 -22.34
CA LEU A 123 13.72 -2.00 -23.42
C LEU A 123 14.50 -3.19 -24.00
N PRO A 124 15.12 -4.09 -23.20
CA PRO A 124 15.79 -5.27 -23.76
C PRO A 124 14.84 -6.21 -24.50
N LEU A 125 13.61 -6.42 -23.97
CA LEU A 125 12.60 -7.24 -24.63
C LEU A 125 12.12 -6.61 -25.94
N PHE A 126 11.88 -5.29 -25.95
CA PHE A 126 11.52 -4.55 -27.16
C PHE A 126 12.63 -4.62 -28.22
N LEU A 127 13.89 -4.42 -27.81
CA LEU A 127 15.05 -4.55 -28.71
C LEU A 127 15.21 -5.98 -29.24
N LEU A 128 14.98 -7.00 -28.41
CA LEU A 128 14.97 -8.40 -28.83
C LEU A 128 13.86 -8.67 -29.87
N LEU A 129 12.66 -8.16 -29.64
CA LEU A 129 11.53 -8.28 -30.57
C LEU A 129 11.83 -7.59 -31.91
N VAL A 130 12.42 -6.39 -31.91
CA VAL A 130 12.84 -5.68 -33.13
C VAL A 130 13.95 -6.46 -33.86
N ALA A 131 14.93 -6.97 -33.11
CA ALA A 131 16.03 -7.77 -33.67
C ALA A 131 15.55 -9.06 -34.34
N ILE A 132 14.48 -9.69 -33.85
CA ILE A 132 13.86 -10.87 -34.46
C ILE A 132 12.95 -10.49 -35.64
N ALA A 133 12.18 -9.39 -35.53
CA ALA A 133 11.21 -9.00 -36.55
C ALA A 133 11.87 -8.54 -37.86
N VAL A 134 12.97 -7.77 -37.80
CA VAL A 134 13.64 -7.23 -38.99
C VAL A 134 14.17 -8.32 -39.94
N PRO A 135 14.88 -9.37 -39.48
CA PRO A 135 15.29 -10.49 -40.32
C PRO A 135 14.11 -11.22 -40.98
N ILE A 136 13.03 -11.48 -40.23
CA ILE A 136 11.85 -12.17 -40.75
C ILE A 136 11.21 -11.37 -41.88
N LEU A 137 11.08 -10.06 -41.72
CA LEU A 137 10.55 -9.17 -42.75
C LEU A 137 11.44 -9.13 -44.01
N LYS A 138 12.77 -9.15 -43.85
CA LYS A 138 13.71 -9.22 -44.98
C LYS A 138 13.62 -10.55 -45.74
N ILE A 139 13.50 -11.68 -45.04
CA ILE A 139 13.33 -13.01 -45.67
C ILE A 139 12.01 -13.05 -46.45
N LYS A 140 10.92 -12.53 -45.87
CA LYS A 140 9.62 -12.47 -46.54
C LYS A 140 9.63 -11.60 -47.80
N HIS A 141 10.41 -10.52 -47.83
CA HIS A 141 10.56 -9.68 -49.02
C HIS A 141 11.40 -10.34 -50.12
N LYS A 142 12.43 -11.13 -49.78
CA LYS A 142 13.27 -11.81 -50.77
C LYS A 142 12.58 -12.97 -51.49
N ASN A 143 11.53 -13.53 -50.87
CA ASN A 143 10.75 -14.64 -51.40
C ASN A 143 9.46 -14.20 -52.12
N LYS A 144 9.31 -12.89 -52.40
CA LYS A 144 8.31 -12.35 -53.32
C LYS A 144 9.00 -11.93 -54.61
#